data_AF-A0A917CWN1-F1
#
_entry.id   AF-A0A917CWN1-F1
#
_cell.length_a   1.000
_cell.length_b   1.000
_cell.length_c   1.000
_cell.angle_alpha   90.00
_cell.angle_beta   90.00
_cell.angle_gamma   90.00
#
_symmetry.space_group_name_H-M   'P 1'
#
loop_
_entity.id
_entity.type
_entity.pdbx_description
1 polymer ?
#
loop_
_entity_poly.entity_id
_entity_poly.type
_entity_poly.pdbx_seq_one_letter_code
_entity_poly.pdbx_strand_id
1 'polypeptide(L)'
;MPVLLTTIAFLFLAITPIIGYLSQKSAPKWPYRLLVLVLLVGSFYAFKSAHGIEHAVFYCLFLITVPAYVWIYINSTRKPVKPIKRPSPYRSTASIWYKLLMILLAGPLALAMAIVMATGVTHLLPLLTLNRLVVMIMLMPLLWGLIAVWLTATTHLSRTGLILISISGLSVWGLQ
;
A
#
# COMPACT_ATOMS: atom_id res chain seq x y z
N MET A 1 19.75 0.57 26.24
CA MET A 1 18.39 0.01 26.44
C MET A 1 17.44 0.09 25.23
N PRO A 2 17.43 1.13 24.36
CA PRO A 2 16.41 1.24 23.30
C PRO A 2 16.52 0.17 22.20
N VAL A 3 17.74 -0.29 21.89
CA VAL A 3 18.00 -1.32 20.88
C VAL A 3 17.42 -2.69 21.26
N LEU A 4 17.39 -3.01 22.56
CA LEU A 4 16.88 -4.29 23.06
C LEU A 4 15.35 -4.32 23.02
N LEU A 5 14.71 -3.16 23.25
CA LEU A 5 13.27 -3.00 23.13
C LEU A 5 12.78 -3.05 21.68
N THR A 6 13.53 -2.47 20.74
CA THR A 6 13.17 -2.53 19.32
C THR A 6 13.33 -3.93 18.75
N THR A 7 14.38 -4.66 19.09
CA THR A 7 14.55 -6.06 18.64
C THR A 7 13.42 -6.96 19.14
N ILE A 8 12.99 -6.79 20.40
CA ILE A 8 11.82 -7.50 20.94
C ILE A 8 10.54 -7.14 20.18
N ALA A 9 10.30 -5.86 19.90
CA ALA A 9 9.13 -5.42 19.15
C ALA A 9 9.10 -5.98 17.72
N PHE A 10 10.26 -6.01 17.04
CA PHE A 10 10.42 -6.62 15.72
C PHE A 10 10.15 -8.12 15.74
N LEU A 11 10.68 -8.85 16.74
CA LEU A 11 10.44 -10.28 16.89
C LEU A 11 8.95 -10.58 17.09
N PHE A 12 8.25 -9.81 17.94
CA PHE A 12 6.81 -9.98 18.13
C PHE A 12 6.01 -9.79 16.85
N LEU A 13 6.34 -8.78 16.03
CA LEU A 13 5.70 -8.56 14.75
C LEU A 13 6.03 -9.66 13.73
N ALA A 14 7.29 -10.12 13.66
CA ALA A 14 7.70 -11.19 12.75
C ALA A 14 7.03 -12.54 13.06
N ILE A 15 6.66 -12.80 14.32
CA ILE A 15 6.01 -14.06 14.73
C ILE A 15 4.49 -14.04 14.43
N THR A 16 3.85 -12.88 14.29
CA THR A 16 2.41 -12.79 13.97
C THR A 16 1.97 -13.57 12.71
N PRO A 17 2.66 -13.52 11.54
CA PRO A 17 2.29 -14.35 10.38
C PRO A 17 2.46 -15.86 10.63
N ILE A 18 3.45 -16.25 11.45
CA ILE A 18 3.69 -17.67 11.81
C ILE A 18 2.53 -18.19 12.66
N ILE A 19 2.06 -17.40 13.62
CA ILE A 19 0.89 -17.73 14.44
C ILE A 19 -0.37 -17.80 13.58
N GLY A 20 -0.51 -16.89 12.61
CA GLY A 20 -1.57 -16.95 11.60
C GLY A 20 -1.56 -18.25 10.80
N TYR A 21 -0.37 -18.77 10.47
CA TYR A 21 -0.20 -20.08 9.82
C TYR A 21 -0.64 -21.25 10.68
N LEU A 22 -0.20 -21.27 11.94
CA LEU A 22 -0.55 -22.33 12.88
C LEU A 22 -2.06 -22.32 13.17
N SER A 23 -2.67 -21.13 13.26
CA SER A 23 -4.13 -20.96 13.39
C SER A 23 -4.92 -21.54 12.23
N GLN A 24 -4.34 -21.63 11.03
CA GLN A 24 -5.02 -22.19 9.86
C GLN A 24 -5.15 -23.72 9.94
N LYS A 25 -4.20 -24.39 10.61
CA LYS A 25 -4.20 -25.85 10.81
C LYS A 25 -4.86 -26.31 12.12
N SER A 26 -4.91 -25.44 13.13
CA SER A 26 -5.37 -25.81 14.47
C SER A 26 -6.79 -25.28 14.78
N ALA A 27 -7.62 -26.13 15.38
CA ALA A 27 -8.87 -25.73 16.02
C ALA A 27 -8.71 -25.96 17.54
N PRO A 28 -9.10 -25.01 18.41
CA PRO A 28 -9.81 -23.76 18.15
C PRO A 28 -8.92 -22.57 17.74
N LYS A 29 -9.50 -21.60 17.00
CA LYS A 29 -8.78 -20.46 16.40
C LYS A 29 -8.70 -19.20 17.27
N TRP A 30 -9.56 -19.09 18.29
CA TRP A 30 -9.64 -17.94 19.18
C TRP A 30 -8.36 -17.67 20.01
N PRO A 31 -7.61 -18.67 20.54
CA PRO A 31 -6.42 -18.37 21.35
C PRO A 31 -5.31 -17.75 20.51
N TYR A 32 -5.15 -18.19 19.26
CA TYR A 32 -4.19 -17.62 18.32
C TYR A 32 -4.53 -16.17 17.95
N ARG A 33 -5.82 -15.83 17.82
CA ARG A 33 -6.26 -14.44 17.55
C ARG A 33 -5.96 -13.51 18.72
N LEU A 34 -6.23 -13.96 19.96
CA LEU A 34 -5.89 -13.20 21.16
C LEU A 34 -4.38 -13.03 21.28
N LEU A 35 -3.60 -14.08 21.00
CA LEU A 35 -2.15 -14.04 21.08
C LEU A 35 -1.55 -13.06 20.07
N VAL A 36 -2.07 -12.99 18.84
CA VAL A 36 -1.69 -11.96 17.86
C VAL A 36 -2.03 -10.55 18.35
N LEU A 37 -3.21 -10.33 18.92
CA LEU A 37 -3.60 -9.03 19.48
C LEU A 37 -2.67 -8.60 20.62
N VAL A 38 -2.34 -9.51 21.53
CA VAL A 38 -1.43 -9.23 22.65
C VAL A 38 -0.03 -8.89 22.15
N LEU A 39 0.50 -9.61 21.15
CA LEU A 39 1.79 -9.30 20.53
C LEU A 39 1.79 -7.94 19.82
N LEU A 40 0.66 -7.57 19.20
CA LEU A 40 0.51 -6.31 18.47
C LEU A 40 0.45 -5.12 19.45
N VAL A 41 -0.33 -5.23 20.52
CA VAL A 41 -0.38 -4.23 21.59
C VAL A 41 0.97 -4.14 22.32
N GLY A 42 1.61 -5.28 22.58
CA GLY A 42 2.93 -5.35 23.21
C GLY A 42 4.03 -4.69 22.37
N SER A 43 4.03 -4.93 21.04
CA SER A 43 4.99 -4.28 20.13
C SER A 43 4.76 -2.77 20.04
N PHE A 44 3.51 -2.30 20.03
CA PHE A 44 3.20 -0.87 20.09
C PHE A 44 3.74 -0.20 21.37
N TYR A 45 3.53 -0.82 22.53
CA TYR A 45 3.99 -0.28 23.80
C TYR A 45 5.53 -0.23 23.87
N ALA A 46 6.18 -1.29 23.36
CA ALA A 46 7.63 -1.34 23.26
C ALA A 46 8.20 -0.22 22.36
N PHE A 47 7.64 -0.01 21.17
CA PHE A 47 8.08 1.08 20.30
C PHE A 47 7.81 2.47 20.90
N LYS A 48 6.64 2.66 21.55
CA LYS A 48 6.30 3.92 22.22
C LYS A 48 7.36 4.29 23.26
N SER A 49 7.77 3.34 24.08
CA SER A 49 8.79 3.58 25.11
C SER A 49 10.20 3.82 24.57
N ALA A 50 10.50 3.34 23.36
CA ALA A 50 11.85 3.45 22.78
C ALA A 50 12.04 4.69 21.89
N HIS A 51 11.04 5.09 21.10
CA HIS A 51 11.17 6.12 20.04
C HIS A 51 10.06 7.18 20.05
N GLY A 52 9.19 7.17 21.07
CA GLY A 52 8.01 8.04 21.12
C GLY A 52 6.84 7.52 20.29
N ILE A 53 5.70 8.21 20.40
CA ILE A 53 4.42 7.69 19.90
C ILE A 53 4.28 7.76 18.36
N GLU A 54 4.84 8.79 17.73
CA GLU A 54 4.79 9.00 16.28
C GLU A 54 5.50 7.86 15.53
N HIS A 55 6.72 7.53 15.98
CA HIS A 55 7.49 6.41 15.45
C HIS A 55 6.84 5.06 15.72
N ALA A 56 6.22 4.88 16.90
CA ALA A 56 5.52 3.64 17.24
C ALA A 56 4.36 3.35 16.30
N VAL A 57 3.57 4.36 15.95
CA VAL A 57 2.47 4.22 14.97
C VAL A 57 3.02 3.85 13.60
N PHE A 58 4.06 4.55 13.13
CA PHE A 58 4.69 4.27 11.84
C PHE A 58 5.24 2.84 11.76
N TYR A 59 6.01 2.42 12.76
CA TYR A 59 6.59 1.07 12.78
C TYR A 59 5.52 -0.01 12.86
N CYS A 60 4.49 0.14 13.69
CA CYS A 60 3.41 -0.85 13.77
C CYS A 60 2.65 -0.99 12.44
N LEU A 61 2.30 0.12 11.79
CA LEU A 61 1.58 0.08 10.51
C LEU A 61 2.46 -0.52 9.40
N PHE A 62 3.69 -0.06 9.27
CA PHE A 62 4.60 -0.53 8.23
C PHE A 62 4.96 -2.01 8.43
N LEU A 63 5.34 -2.41 9.65
CA LEU A 63 5.78 -3.77 9.95
C LEU A 63 4.64 -4.79 9.99
N ILE A 64 3.37 -4.37 10.08
CA ILE A 64 2.23 -5.27 9.86
C ILE A 64 2.00 -5.51 8.37
N THR A 65 2.12 -4.48 7.55
CA THR A 65 1.78 -4.58 6.12
C THR A 65 2.72 -5.53 5.36
N VAL A 66 4.03 -5.48 5.59
CA VAL A 66 5.02 -6.33 4.91
C VAL A 66 4.77 -7.83 5.13
N PRO A 67 4.70 -8.35 6.37
CA PRO A 67 4.40 -9.76 6.61
C PRO A 67 2.98 -10.14 6.18
N ALA A 68 2.00 -9.23 6.22
CA ALA A 68 0.67 -9.48 5.68
C ALA A 68 0.70 -9.72 4.16
N TYR A 69 1.45 -8.92 3.40
CA TYR A 69 1.61 -9.13 1.95
C TYR A 69 2.33 -10.43 1.63
N VAL A 70 3.43 -10.74 2.33
CA VAL A 70 4.16 -12.01 2.19
C VAL A 70 3.22 -13.20 2.49
N TRP A 71 2.42 -13.07 3.55
CA TRP A 71 1.42 -14.06 3.93
C TRP A 71 0.35 -14.26 2.86
N ILE A 72 -0.22 -13.18 2.32
CA ILE A 72 -1.21 -13.23 1.25
C ILE A 72 -0.63 -13.91 0.01
N TYR A 73 0.60 -13.59 -0.36
CA TYR A 73 1.29 -14.20 -1.51
C TYR A 73 1.50 -15.72 -1.32
N ILE A 74 1.99 -16.14 -0.17
CA ILE A 74 2.18 -17.58 0.16
C ILE A 74 0.84 -18.31 0.22
N ASN A 75 -0.21 -17.68 0.76
CA ASN A 75 -1.53 -18.30 0.86
C ASN A 75 -2.22 -18.37 -0.51
N SER A 76 -2.00 -17.38 -1.38
CA SER A 76 -2.52 -17.34 -2.75
C SER A 76 -1.91 -18.41 -3.63
N THR A 77 -0.66 -18.82 -3.37
CA THR A 77 -0.02 -19.92 -4.11
C THR A 77 -0.42 -21.30 -3.59
N ARG A 78 -0.84 -21.41 -2.33
CA ARG A 78 -1.17 -22.69 -1.67
C ARG A 78 -2.65 -23.04 -1.64
N LYS A 79 -3.57 -22.07 -1.72
CA LYS A 79 -5.01 -22.35 -1.74
C LYS A 79 -5.52 -22.57 -3.15
N PRO A 80 -6.32 -23.63 -3.40
CA PRO A 80 -7.07 -23.72 -4.64
C PRO A 80 -8.02 -22.52 -4.73
N VAL A 81 -8.00 -21.84 -5.87
CA VAL A 81 -8.91 -20.72 -6.16
C VAL A 81 -10.34 -21.21 -5.97
N LYS A 82 -11.05 -20.70 -4.95
CA LYS A 82 -12.49 -20.95 -4.82
C LYS A 82 -13.13 -20.60 -6.16
N PRO A 83 -14.02 -21.45 -6.71
CA PRO A 83 -14.72 -21.14 -7.95
C PRO A 83 -15.66 -19.96 -7.68
N ILE A 84 -15.14 -18.75 -7.85
CA ILE A 84 -15.94 -17.56 -8.02
C ILE A 84 -16.67 -17.79 -9.35
N LYS A 85 -18.00 -17.74 -9.36
CA LYS A 85 -18.78 -17.62 -10.61
C LYS A 85 -18.26 -16.38 -11.33
N ARG A 86 -17.34 -16.56 -12.27
CA ARG A 86 -16.70 -15.47 -13.00
C ARG A 86 -17.72 -14.89 -13.97
N PRO A 87 -18.04 -13.59 -13.93
CA PRO A 87 -18.74 -12.95 -15.02
C PRO A 87 -17.77 -12.90 -16.22
N SER A 88 -18.04 -13.74 -17.24
CA SER A 88 -17.34 -13.83 -18.54
C SER A 88 -15.81 -14.02 -18.48
N PRO A 89 -15.20 -14.88 -19.32
CA PRO A 89 -13.75 -15.02 -19.34
C PRO A 89 -13.12 -13.74 -19.91
N TYR A 90 -12.76 -12.80 -19.05
CA TYR A 90 -11.78 -11.78 -19.39
C TYR A 90 -10.50 -12.52 -19.81
N ARG A 91 -10.14 -12.37 -21.09
CA ARG A 91 -9.07 -13.10 -21.77
C ARG A 91 -7.73 -12.77 -21.11
N SER A 92 -7.40 -13.48 -20.04
CA SER A 92 -6.14 -13.37 -19.29
C SER A 92 -4.99 -14.04 -20.05
N THR A 93 -4.82 -13.71 -21.32
CA THR A 93 -3.63 -14.02 -22.14
C THR A 93 -2.78 -12.77 -22.33
N ALA A 94 -2.85 -11.81 -21.41
CA ALA A 94 -1.88 -10.72 -21.37
C ALA A 94 -0.54 -11.29 -20.92
N SER A 95 0.45 -11.27 -21.82
CA SER A 95 1.83 -11.68 -21.57
C SER A 95 2.36 -11.02 -20.28
N ILE A 96 3.22 -11.73 -19.53
CA ILE A 96 3.93 -11.16 -18.38
C ILE A 96 4.64 -9.86 -18.75
N TRP A 97 5.13 -9.76 -20.00
CA TRP A 97 5.69 -8.54 -20.56
C TRP A 97 4.71 -7.38 -20.61
N TYR A 98 3.45 -7.63 -20.96
CA TYR A 98 2.40 -6.60 -20.94
C TYR A 98 2.17 -6.09 -19.53
N LYS A 99 2.13 -6.98 -18.52
CA LYS A 99 1.94 -6.57 -17.12
C LYS A 99 3.14 -5.76 -16.61
N LEU A 100 4.36 -6.17 -16.94
CA LEU A 100 5.58 -5.44 -16.59
C LEU A 100 5.65 -4.07 -17.27
N LEU A 101 5.36 -3.99 -18.57
CA LEU A 101 5.25 -2.71 -19.28
C LEU A 101 4.15 -1.83 -18.67
N MET A 102 3.00 -2.41 -18.34
CA MET A 102 1.89 -1.66 -17.76
C MET A 102 2.25 -1.10 -16.38
N ILE A 103 2.97 -1.85 -15.53
CA ILE A 103 3.47 -1.33 -14.25
C ILE A 103 4.53 -0.24 -14.48
N LEU A 104 5.45 -0.47 -15.42
CA LEU A 104 6.53 0.47 -15.73
C LEU A 104 6.02 1.78 -16.33
N LEU A 105 4.91 1.76 -17.09
CA LEU A 105 4.29 2.97 -17.63
C LEU A 105 3.28 3.58 -16.64
N ALA A 106 2.40 2.77 -16.06
CA ALA A 106 1.33 3.28 -15.19
C ALA A 106 1.85 3.78 -13.84
N GLY A 107 2.94 3.22 -13.32
CA GLY A 107 3.52 3.65 -12.04
C GLY A 107 4.05 5.10 -12.08
N PRO A 108 5.02 5.41 -12.95
CA PRO A 108 5.51 6.78 -13.15
C PRO A 108 4.43 7.74 -13.63
N LEU A 109 3.49 7.27 -14.46
CA LEU A 109 2.40 8.10 -14.94
C LEU A 109 1.43 8.47 -13.81
N ALA A 110 1.04 7.50 -12.99
CA ALA A 110 0.22 7.74 -11.81
C ALA A 110 0.94 8.71 -10.86
N LEU A 111 2.27 8.62 -10.76
CA LEU A 111 3.07 9.49 -9.91
C LEU A 111 3.04 10.94 -10.41
N ALA A 112 3.23 11.15 -11.71
CA ALA A 112 3.11 12.47 -12.32
C ALA A 112 1.70 13.07 -12.13
N MET A 113 0.64 12.27 -12.36
CA MET A 113 -0.74 12.71 -12.10
C MET A 113 -0.98 13.08 -10.64
N ALA A 114 -0.49 12.25 -9.72
CA ALA A 114 -0.66 12.49 -8.29
C ALA A 114 0.02 13.79 -7.86
N ILE A 115 1.19 14.10 -8.40
CA ILE A 115 1.89 15.37 -8.13
C ILE A 115 1.06 16.55 -8.63
N VAL A 116 0.62 16.54 -9.89
CA VAL A 116 -0.19 17.64 -10.48
C VAL A 116 -1.52 17.83 -9.76
N MET A 117 -2.16 16.73 -9.36
CA MET A 117 -3.44 16.79 -8.66
C MET A 117 -3.25 17.24 -7.21
N ALA A 118 -2.18 16.80 -6.53
CA ALA A 118 -1.85 17.26 -5.18
C ALA A 118 -1.47 18.75 -5.17
N THR A 119 -0.71 19.23 -6.15
CA THR A 119 -0.41 20.67 -6.29
C THR A 119 -1.67 21.47 -6.58
N GLY A 120 -2.50 21.03 -7.52
CA GLY A 120 -3.78 21.69 -7.83
C GLY A 120 -4.70 21.81 -6.62
N VAL A 121 -4.92 20.72 -5.89
CA VAL A 121 -5.74 20.72 -4.67
C VAL A 121 -5.15 21.66 -3.64
N THR A 122 -3.86 21.56 -3.36
CA THR A 122 -3.21 22.38 -2.32
C THR A 122 -3.14 23.88 -2.67
N HIS A 123 -3.13 24.24 -3.96
CA HIS A 123 -3.24 25.61 -4.43
C HIS A 123 -4.62 26.24 -4.16
N LEU A 124 -5.69 25.44 -4.23
CA LEU A 124 -7.06 25.88 -3.95
C LEU A 124 -7.31 26.11 -2.46
N LEU A 125 -6.46 25.57 -1.58
CA LEU A 125 -6.58 25.78 -0.14
C LEU A 125 -5.90 27.10 0.29
N PRO A 126 -6.57 27.92 1.12
CA PRO A 126 -6.01 29.14 1.70
C PRO A 126 -5.07 28.82 2.87
N LEU A 127 -3.97 28.12 2.58
CA LEU A 127 -2.97 27.70 3.56
C LEU A 127 -1.68 28.51 3.42
N LEU A 128 -0.98 28.70 4.54
CA LEU A 128 0.41 29.14 4.58
C LEU A 128 1.29 28.17 3.78
N THR A 129 2.33 28.69 3.11
CA THR A 129 3.20 27.93 2.18
C THR A 129 3.78 26.65 2.80
N LEU A 130 4.14 26.71 4.09
CA LEU A 130 4.70 25.58 4.83
C LEU A 130 3.65 24.47 5.03
N ASN A 131 2.43 24.83 5.41
CA ASN A 131 1.31 23.88 5.56
C ASN A 131 0.87 23.30 4.22
N ARG A 132 0.98 24.07 3.14
CA ARG A 132 0.69 23.61 1.77
C ARG A 132 1.59 22.45 1.34
N LEU A 133 2.89 22.54 1.64
CA LEU A 133 3.87 21.49 1.37
C LEU A 133 3.57 20.20 2.16
N VAL A 134 3.24 20.32 3.45
CA VAL A 134 2.91 19.16 4.29
C VAL A 134 1.68 18.44 3.75
N VAL A 135 0.62 19.18 3.41
CA VAL A 135 -0.60 18.60 2.83
C VAL A 135 -0.33 17.97 1.47
N MET A 136 0.49 18.59 0.63
CA MET A 136 0.90 18.04 -0.66
C MET A 136 1.62 16.69 -0.51
N ILE A 137 2.59 16.62 0.41
CA ILE A 137 3.36 15.40 0.70
C ILE A 137 2.46 14.29 1.24
N MET A 138 1.45 14.63 2.05
CA MET A 138 0.48 13.65 2.57
C MET A 138 -0.51 13.17 1.50
N LEU A 139 -0.97 14.05 0.62
CA LEU A 139 -1.93 13.71 -0.43
C LEU A 139 -1.32 12.86 -1.54
N MET A 140 -0.05 13.11 -1.88
CA MET A 140 0.65 12.52 -3.02
C MET A 140 0.63 10.97 -3.02
N PRO A 141 1.00 10.24 -1.95
CA PRO A 141 0.98 8.77 -1.96
C PRO A 141 -0.44 8.20 -2.03
N LEU A 142 -1.45 8.88 -1.46
CA LEU A 142 -2.86 8.47 -1.53
C LEU A 142 -3.37 8.56 -2.97
N LEU A 143 -3.14 9.69 -3.62
CA LEU A 143 -3.51 9.91 -5.02
C LEU A 143 -2.74 8.96 -5.94
N TRP A 144 -1.44 8.76 -5.70
CA TRP A 144 -0.63 7.85 -6.49
C TRP A 144 -1.16 6.42 -6.44
N GLY A 145 -1.45 5.90 -5.25
CA GLY A 145 -2.01 4.55 -5.08
C GLY A 145 -3.36 4.41 -5.78
N LEU A 146 -4.25 5.39 -5.63
CA LEU A 146 -5.58 5.37 -6.25
C LEU A 146 -5.49 5.38 -7.78
N ILE A 147 -4.67 6.27 -8.34
CA ILE A 147 -4.50 6.41 -9.78
C ILE A 147 -3.77 5.19 -10.37
N ALA A 148 -2.77 4.64 -9.68
CA ALA A 148 -2.07 3.44 -10.12
C ALA A 148 -3.02 2.23 -10.20
N VAL A 149 -3.88 2.04 -9.20
CA VAL A 149 -4.92 1.00 -9.23
C VAL A 149 -5.92 1.26 -10.35
N TRP A 150 -6.34 2.52 -10.54
CA TRP A 150 -7.30 2.87 -11.58
C TRP A 150 -6.74 2.62 -13.00
N LEU A 151 -5.49 3.03 -13.26
CA LEU A 151 -4.81 2.81 -14.53
C LEU A 151 -4.58 1.32 -14.80
N THR A 152 -4.18 0.54 -13.78
CA THR A 152 -3.96 -0.90 -13.93
C THR A 152 -5.26 -1.72 -14.04
N ALA A 153 -6.38 -1.20 -13.53
CA ALA A 153 -7.71 -1.80 -13.69
C ALA A 153 -8.31 -1.59 -15.09
N THR A 154 -7.81 -0.62 -15.87
CA THR A 154 -8.30 -0.41 -17.25
C THR A 154 -7.72 -1.41 -18.24
N THR A 155 -8.58 -1.97 -19.09
CA THR A 155 -8.25 -3.04 -20.05
C THR A 155 -7.67 -2.52 -21.36
N HIS A 156 -7.69 -1.20 -21.58
CA HIS A 156 -7.31 -0.55 -22.83
C HIS A 156 -6.19 0.48 -22.61
N LEU A 157 -5.00 0.16 -23.14
CA LEU A 157 -3.81 1.01 -23.09
C LEU A 157 -4.02 2.39 -23.74
N SER A 158 -4.96 2.49 -24.69
CA SER A 158 -5.31 3.74 -25.37
C SER A 158 -5.91 4.80 -24.45
N ARG A 159 -6.66 4.41 -23.41
CA ARG A 159 -7.17 5.36 -22.41
C ARG A 159 -6.04 5.93 -21.56
N THR A 160 -5.10 5.10 -21.15
CA THR A 160 -3.87 5.52 -20.45
C THR A 160 -3.05 6.50 -21.29
N GLY A 161 -2.90 6.22 -22.59
CA GLY A 161 -2.21 7.09 -23.54
C GLY A 161 -2.90 8.46 -23.75
N LEU A 162 -4.23 8.49 -23.83
CA LEU A 162 -5.00 9.74 -23.94
C LEU A 162 -4.86 10.61 -22.68
N ILE A 163 -4.92 9.99 -21.51
CA ILE A 163 -4.69 10.67 -20.23
C ILE A 163 -3.28 11.26 -20.18
N LEU A 164 -2.27 10.53 -20.68
CA LEU A 164 -0.89 10.99 -20.86
C LEU A 164 -0.83 12.30 -21.67
N ILE A 165 -1.49 12.34 -22.83
CA ILE A 165 -1.54 13.51 -23.70
C ILE A 165 -2.25 14.68 -22.98
N SER A 166 -3.33 14.42 -22.25
CA SER A 166 -4.06 15.45 -21.51
C SER A 166 -3.23 16.04 -20.36
N ILE A 167 -2.49 15.22 -19.61
CA ILE A 167 -1.62 15.70 -18.53
C ILE A 167 -0.43 16.46 -19.10
N SER A 168 0.20 15.94 -20.16
CA SER A 168 1.29 16.66 -20.83
C SER A 168 0.82 18.01 -21.36
N GLY A 169 -0.39 18.10 -21.93
CA GLY A 169 -0.98 19.37 -22.37
C GLY A 169 -1.26 20.34 -21.22
N LEU A 170 -1.82 19.85 -20.10
CA LEU A 170 -2.06 20.65 -18.89
C LEU A 170 -0.77 21.12 -18.23
N SER A 171 0.28 20.29 -18.25
CA SER A 171 1.61 20.65 -17.73
C SER A 171 2.27 21.75 -18.54
N VAL A 172 2.05 21.79 -19.86
CA VAL A 172 2.55 22.87 -20.73
C VAL A 172 1.81 24.19 -20.43
N TRP A 173 0.52 24.12 -20.11
CA TRP A 173 -0.28 25.29 -19.73
C TRP A 173 0.03 25.83 -18.33
N GLY A 174 0.37 24.98 -17.37
CA GLY A 174 0.68 25.39 -15.99
C GLY A 174 2.10 25.94 -15.76
N LEU A 175 2.94 25.97 -16.79
CA LEU A 175 4.30 26.55 -16.78
C LEU A 175 4.36 27.98 -17.35
N GLN A 176 3.20 28.59 -17.67
CA GLN A 176 3.04 30.01 -17.96
C GLN A 176 2.47 30.73 -16.73
#